data_AF-A0A6I1HE78-F1
#
_entry.id   AF-A0A6I1HE78-F1
#
_cell.length_a   1.000
_cell.length_b   1.000
_cell.length_c   1.000
_cell.angle_alpha   90.00
_cell.angle_beta   90.00
_cell.angle_gamma   90.00
#
_symmetry.space_group_name_H-M   'P 1'
#
loop_
_entity.id
_entity.type
_entity.pdbx_description
1 polymer ?
#
loop_
_entity_poly.entity_id
_entity_poly.type
_entity_poly.pdbx_seq_one_letter_code
_entity_poly.pdbx_strand_id
1 'polypeptide(L)'
;MAAENAPAPPRGFTLIELLVVLGIVALLLTLAVPRYFPSLDKAKETVLADNLRNLRATIDQFHGDTGRYPDSLEQLVEKKYLRAMPIDPITDSEASWLIVPPPDDTPGQVYDVKSGAPGKDRSGTPFADW
;
A
#
# COMPACT_ATOMS: atom_id res chain seq x y z
N MET A 1 25.93 -19.47 73.96
CA MET A 1 25.63 -18.10 73.52
C MET A 1 25.80 -18.07 72.00
N ALA A 2 24.70 -18.12 71.25
CA ALA A 2 24.66 -17.89 69.81
C ALA A 2 23.38 -17.09 69.55
N ALA A 3 23.54 -15.86 69.06
CA ALA A 3 22.42 -15.00 68.70
C ALA A 3 21.89 -15.44 67.34
N GLU A 4 20.63 -15.86 67.30
CA GLU A 4 19.92 -16.21 66.08
C GLU A 4 19.65 -14.92 65.28
N ASN A 5 20.23 -14.82 64.09
CA ASN A 5 20.08 -13.66 63.22
C ASN A 5 18.77 -13.85 62.41
N ALA A 6 17.69 -13.19 62.84
CA ALA A 6 16.39 -13.31 62.20
C ALA A 6 16.40 -12.70 60.78
N PRO A 7 15.76 -13.34 59.79
CA PRO A 7 15.69 -12.83 58.42
C PRO A 7 14.91 -11.51 58.37
N ALA A 8 15.43 -10.53 57.64
CA ALA A 8 14.78 -9.24 57.46
C ALA A 8 13.42 -9.41 56.74
N PRO A 9 12.38 -8.65 57.12
CA PRO A 9 11.07 -8.78 56.52
C PRO A 9 11.10 -8.42 55.02
N PRO A 10 10.28 -9.10 54.19
CA PRO A 10 10.19 -8.80 52.77
C PRO A 10 9.66 -7.36 52.58
N ARG A 11 10.36 -6.58 51.76
CA ARG A 11 9.97 -5.20 51.45
C ARG A 11 8.80 -5.23 50.46
N GLY A 12 7.68 -4.60 50.83
CA GLY A 12 6.50 -4.44 49.98
C GLY A 12 6.57 -3.19 49.09
N PHE A 13 5.76 -3.16 48.03
CA PHE A 13 5.63 -2.01 47.14
C PHE A 13 4.86 -0.87 47.82
N THR A 14 5.27 0.36 47.53
CA THR A 14 4.61 1.58 47.98
C THR A 14 3.58 2.07 46.96
N LEU A 15 2.56 2.80 47.42
CA LEU A 15 1.59 3.46 46.53
C LEU A 15 2.27 4.46 45.58
N ILE A 16 3.30 5.15 46.05
CA ILE A 16 4.04 6.12 45.24
C ILE A 16 4.80 5.43 44.09
N GLU A 17 5.38 4.25 44.31
CA GLU A 17 6.02 3.47 43.24
C GLU A 17 5.01 3.08 42.15
N LEU A 18 3.81 2.65 42.53
CA LEU A 18 2.77 2.31 41.56
C LEU A 18 2.32 3.53 40.75
N LEU A 19 2.19 4.70 41.39
CA LEU A 19 1.83 5.94 40.71
C LEU A 19 2.90 6.38 39.70
N VAL A 20 4.19 6.25 40.06
CA VAL A 20 5.30 6.57 39.15
C VAL A 20 5.30 5.62 37.95
N VAL A 21 5.10 4.31 38.16
CA VAL A 21 5.05 3.31 37.08
C VAL A 21 3.90 3.59 36.12
N LEU A 22 2.69 3.84 36.64
CA LEU A 22 1.54 4.19 35.81
C LEU A 22 1.75 5.50 35.04
N GLY A 23 2.43 6.48 35.65
CA GLY A 23 2.83 7.72 34.98
C GLY A 23 3.78 7.48 33.82
N ILE A 24 4.80 6.62 34.00
CA ILE A 24 5.73 6.25 32.93
C ILE A 24 5.00 5.48 31.82
N VAL A 25 4.12 4.52 32.15
CA VAL A 25 3.34 3.77 31.16
C VAL A 25 2.44 4.70 30.34
N ALA A 26 1.72 5.61 31.00
CA ALA A 26 0.87 6.60 30.33
C ALA A 26 1.70 7.48 29.37
N LEU A 27 2.86 7.96 29.80
CA LEU A 27 3.77 8.74 28.96
C LEU A 27 4.26 7.94 27.74
N LEU A 28 4.70 6.70 27.94
CA LEU A 28 5.19 5.84 26.84
C LEU A 28 4.09 5.58 25.81
N LEU A 29 2.85 5.36 26.23
CA LEU A 29 1.71 5.15 25.32
C LEU A 29 1.48 6.38 24.42
N THR A 30 1.65 7.61 24.93
CA THR A 30 1.52 8.82 24.09
C THR A 30 2.58 8.92 23.01
N LEU A 31 3.79 8.40 23.25
CA LEU A 31 4.93 8.49 22.34
C LEU A 31 5.01 7.33 21.33
N ALA A 32 4.35 6.20 21.61
CA ALA A 32 4.46 4.98 20.81
C ALA A 32 3.61 4.97 19.53
N VAL A 33 2.60 5.84 19.41
CA VAL A 33 1.58 5.79 18.33
C VAL A 33 2.05 6.27 16.94
N PRO A 34 2.89 7.31 16.75
CA PRO A 34 2.80 8.10 15.52
C PRO A 34 3.54 7.55 14.28
N ARG A 35 4.10 6.33 14.29
CA ARG A 35 5.07 5.91 13.24
C ARG A 35 4.61 4.87 12.20
N TYR A 36 3.38 4.36 12.25
CA TYR A 36 3.02 3.18 11.43
C TYR A 36 2.38 3.44 10.07
N PHE A 37 1.85 4.64 9.80
CA PHE A 37 1.05 4.88 8.57
C PHE A 37 1.84 5.27 7.31
N PRO A 38 2.93 6.08 7.36
CA PRO A 38 3.56 6.59 6.14
C PRO A 38 4.24 5.53 5.25
N SER A 39 4.65 4.39 5.83
CA SER A 39 5.34 3.32 5.09
C SER A 39 4.40 2.51 4.23
N LEU A 40 3.15 2.31 4.67
CA LEU A 40 2.14 1.56 3.94
C LEU A 40 1.67 2.33 2.71
N ASP A 41 1.37 3.62 2.85
CA ASP A 41 0.95 4.46 1.71
C ASP A 41 2.04 4.52 0.64
N LYS A 42 3.31 4.70 1.05
CA LYS A 42 4.45 4.66 0.13
C LYS A 42 4.58 3.31 -0.58
N ALA A 43 4.36 2.21 0.13
CA ALA A 43 4.44 0.87 -0.46
C ALA A 43 3.33 0.67 -1.50
N LYS A 44 2.09 1.09 -1.19
CA LYS A 44 0.97 1.05 -2.13
C LYS A 44 1.24 1.90 -3.37
N GLU A 45 1.72 3.14 -3.21
CA GLU A 45 2.12 4.01 -4.33
C GLU A 45 3.19 3.37 -5.21
N THR A 46 4.20 2.75 -4.59
CA THR A 46 5.27 2.04 -5.34
C THR A 46 4.72 0.90 -6.17
N VAL A 47 3.84 0.08 -5.57
CA VAL A 47 3.20 -1.05 -6.25
C VAL A 47 2.28 -0.56 -7.36
N LEU A 48 1.52 0.51 -7.13
CA LEU A 48 0.65 1.10 -8.15
C LEU A 48 1.46 1.55 -9.37
N ALA A 49 2.57 2.27 -9.14
CA ALA A 49 3.43 2.74 -10.22
C ALA A 49 4.04 1.58 -11.04
N ASP A 50 4.43 0.49 -10.37
CA ASP A 50 4.95 -0.70 -11.04
C ASP A 50 3.87 -1.43 -11.85
N ASN A 51 2.67 -1.61 -11.26
CA ASN A 51 1.53 -2.22 -11.95
C ASN A 51 1.13 -1.43 -13.21
N LEU A 52 1.02 -0.09 -13.12
CA LEU A 52 0.72 0.76 -14.28
C LEU A 52 1.80 0.65 -15.36
N ARG A 53 3.08 0.69 -14.98
CA ARG A 53 4.19 0.53 -15.91
C ARG A 53 4.13 -0.82 -16.63
N ASN A 54 3.90 -1.90 -15.89
CA ASN A 54 3.85 -3.26 -16.44
C ASN A 54 2.63 -3.44 -17.35
N LEU A 55 1.47 -2.91 -16.99
CA LEU A 55 0.27 -2.92 -17.83
C LEU A 55 0.51 -2.17 -19.14
N ARG A 56 1.02 -0.93 -19.08
CA ARG A 56 1.33 -0.11 -20.27
C ARG A 56 2.31 -0.81 -21.21
N ALA A 57 3.40 -1.35 -20.67
CA ALA A 57 4.37 -2.10 -21.46
C ALA A 57 3.75 -3.34 -22.12
N THR A 58 2.79 -3.99 -21.44
CA THR A 58 2.09 -5.16 -21.97
C THR A 58 1.10 -4.78 -23.08
N ILE A 59 0.40 -3.64 -22.93
CA ILE A 59 -0.46 -3.07 -23.97
C ILE A 59 0.36 -2.73 -25.22
N ASP A 60 1.51 -2.08 -25.03
CA ASP A 60 2.43 -1.75 -26.12
C ASP A 60 2.97 -3.01 -26.81
N GLN A 61 3.28 -4.05 -26.04
CA GLN A 61 3.70 -5.34 -26.59
C GLN A 61 2.58 -5.99 -27.42
N PHE A 62 1.34 -6.00 -26.92
CA PHE A 62 0.19 -6.51 -27.66
C PHE A 62 -0.01 -5.77 -28.99
N HIS A 63 0.10 -4.44 -28.97
CA HIS A 63 0.03 -3.62 -30.17
C HIS A 63 1.18 -3.92 -31.13
N GLY A 64 2.42 -4.08 -30.63
CA GLY A 64 3.58 -4.46 -31.43
C GLY A 64 3.42 -5.81 -32.14
N ASP A 65 2.78 -6.78 -31.48
CA ASP A 65 2.59 -8.13 -32.03
C ASP A 65 1.41 -8.23 -33.01
N THR A 66 0.33 -7.49 -32.74
CA THR A 66 -0.95 -7.64 -33.47
C THR A 66 -1.26 -6.50 -34.43
N GLY A 67 -0.55 -5.37 -34.31
CA GLY A 67 -0.81 -4.13 -35.04
C GLY A 67 -2.08 -3.40 -34.62
N ARG A 68 -2.69 -3.77 -33.49
CA ARG A 68 -3.88 -3.13 -32.91
C ARG A 68 -3.82 -3.12 -31.39
N TYR A 69 -4.41 -2.11 -30.77
CA TYR A 69 -4.57 -2.08 -29.33
C TYR A 69 -5.61 -3.10 -28.86
N PRO A 70 -5.54 -3.55 -27.59
CA PRO A 70 -6.57 -4.42 -27.03
C PRO A 70 -7.95 -3.74 -27.04
N ASP A 71 -9.00 -4.55 -27.17
CA ASP A 71 -10.39 -4.06 -27.07
C ASP A 71 -10.82 -3.90 -25.60
N SER A 72 -10.16 -4.63 -24.69
CA SER A 72 -10.35 -4.54 -23.25
C SER A 72 -9.10 -5.04 -22.50
N LEU A 73 -8.98 -4.76 -21.21
CA LEU A 73 -7.86 -5.22 -20.39
C LEU A 73 -7.88 -6.75 -20.19
N GLU A 74 -9.07 -7.35 -20.14
CA GLU A 74 -9.27 -8.79 -19.98
C GLU A 74 -8.66 -9.57 -21.15
N GLN A 75 -8.66 -8.98 -22.34
CA GLN A 75 -8.06 -9.58 -23.53
C GLN A 75 -6.56 -9.89 -23.33
N LEU A 76 -5.84 -9.10 -22.54
CA LEU A 76 -4.43 -9.35 -22.23
C LEU A 76 -4.24 -10.65 -21.44
N VAL A 77 -5.19 -11.00 -20.58
CA VAL A 77 -5.18 -12.25 -19.81
C VAL A 77 -5.61 -13.44 -20.69
N GLU A 78 -6.65 -13.26 -21.50
CA GLU A 78 -7.14 -14.27 -22.43
C GLU A 78 -6.05 -14.69 -23.43
N LYS A 79 -5.33 -13.70 -23.96
CA LYS A 79 -4.25 -13.86 -24.94
C LYS A 79 -2.90 -14.20 -24.30
N LYS A 80 -2.85 -14.39 -22.98
CA LYS A 80 -1.67 -14.81 -22.21
C LYS A 80 -0.49 -13.83 -22.22
N TYR A 81 -0.77 -12.55 -22.48
CA TYR A 81 0.19 -11.47 -22.23
C TYR A 81 0.33 -11.21 -20.73
N LEU A 82 -0.78 -11.30 -19.99
CA LEU A 82 -0.81 -11.29 -18.53
C LEU A 82 -1.22 -12.66 -18.00
N ARG A 83 -0.69 -13.02 -16.83
CA ARG A 83 -1.12 -14.23 -16.10
C ARG A 83 -2.47 -14.01 -15.41
N ALA A 84 -2.67 -12.81 -14.87
CA ALA A 84 -3.88 -12.33 -14.23
C ALA A 84 -3.87 -10.79 -14.23
N MET A 85 -5.02 -10.17 -14.00
CA MET A 85 -5.10 -8.72 -13.83
C MET A 85 -4.44 -8.30 -12.51
N PRO A 86 -3.61 -7.25 -12.50
CA PRO A 86 -3.10 -6.71 -11.26
C PRO A 86 -4.19 -5.93 -10.51
N ILE A 87 -4.09 -5.95 -9.18
CA ILE A 87 -4.93 -5.17 -8.27
C ILE A 87 -4.35 -3.76 -8.15
N ASP A 88 -5.20 -2.73 -8.19
CA ASP A 88 -4.84 -1.39 -7.76
C ASP A 88 -4.75 -1.37 -6.22
N PRO A 89 -3.54 -1.18 -5.63
CA PRO A 89 -3.32 -1.28 -4.19
C PRO A 89 -3.92 -0.13 -3.37
N ILE A 90 -4.34 0.96 -4.02
CA ILE A 90 -5.01 2.10 -3.38
C ILE A 90 -6.49 1.81 -3.24
N THR A 91 -7.14 1.30 -4.29
CA THR A 91 -8.58 0.92 -4.26
C THR A 91 -8.85 -0.51 -3.78
N ASP A 92 -7.82 -1.35 -3.72
CA ASP A 92 -7.91 -2.79 -3.46
C ASP A 92 -8.85 -3.51 -4.44
N SER A 93 -8.76 -3.16 -5.73
CA SER A 93 -9.65 -3.67 -6.79
C SER A 93 -8.92 -3.89 -8.11
N GLU A 94 -9.35 -4.89 -8.88
CA GLU A 94 -8.90 -5.13 -10.27
C GLU A 94 -9.73 -4.36 -11.31
N ALA A 95 -10.85 -3.73 -10.90
CA ALA A 95 -11.83 -3.12 -11.80
C ALA A 95 -11.80 -1.58 -11.81
N SER A 96 -10.91 -0.96 -11.04
CA SER A 96 -10.82 0.49 -10.92
C SER A 96 -9.98 1.13 -12.03
N TRP A 97 -9.37 0.35 -12.91
CA TRP A 97 -8.53 0.86 -13.99
C TRP A 97 -9.32 1.75 -14.95
N LEU A 98 -8.85 2.98 -15.15
CA LEU A 98 -9.40 3.92 -16.12
C LEU A 98 -8.73 3.69 -17.47
N ILE A 99 -9.52 3.26 -18.46
CA ILE A 99 -9.04 3.02 -19.81
C ILE A 99 -8.99 4.34 -20.59
N VAL A 100 -7.86 4.57 -21.26
CA VAL A 100 -7.67 5.69 -22.17
C VAL A 100 -7.61 5.15 -23.61
N PRO A 101 -8.49 5.61 -24.52
CA PRO A 101 -8.49 5.16 -25.90
C PRO A 101 -7.33 5.76 -26.70
N PRO A 102 -6.94 5.13 -27.84
CA PRO A 102 -5.96 5.70 -28.75
C PRO A 102 -6.36 7.11 -29.21
N PRO A 103 -5.42 8.06 -29.30
CA PRO A 103 -5.72 9.43 -29.77
C PRO A 103 -5.97 9.51 -31.29
N ASP A 104 -5.49 8.52 -32.03
CA ASP A 104 -5.60 8.41 -33.48
C ASP A 104 -6.59 7.30 -33.87
N ASP A 105 -6.87 7.14 -35.17
CA ASP A 105 -7.74 6.08 -35.73
C ASP A 105 -7.09 4.67 -35.70
N THR A 106 -6.19 4.44 -34.73
CA THR A 106 -5.54 3.15 -34.54
C THR A 106 -6.58 2.16 -33.97
N PRO A 107 -6.74 0.96 -34.54
CA PRO A 107 -7.73 0.00 -34.07
C PRO A 107 -7.47 -0.43 -32.62
N GLY A 108 -8.56 -0.58 -31.85
CA GLY A 108 -8.54 -0.99 -30.44
C GLY A 108 -9.00 0.12 -29.51
N GLN A 109 -9.18 -0.22 -28.23
CA GLN A 109 -9.81 0.67 -27.24
C GLN A 109 -8.91 1.01 -26.05
N VAL A 110 -7.84 0.25 -25.84
CA VAL A 110 -6.96 0.39 -24.67
C VAL A 110 -5.57 0.82 -25.12
N TYR A 111 -5.35 2.13 -25.18
CA TYR A 111 -4.03 2.70 -25.46
C TYR A 111 -3.21 2.88 -24.19
N ASP A 112 -3.84 3.40 -23.15
CA ASP A 112 -3.22 3.62 -21.84
C ASP A 112 -4.22 3.27 -20.73
N VAL A 113 -3.69 3.08 -19.53
CA VAL A 113 -4.44 2.75 -18.32
C VAL A 113 -3.98 3.67 -17.20
N LYS A 114 -4.93 4.16 -16.40
CA LYS A 114 -4.67 4.98 -15.21
C LYS A 114 -5.37 4.40 -13.99
N SER A 115 -4.96 4.81 -12.80
CA SER A 115 -5.63 4.41 -11.57
C SER A 115 -6.98 5.12 -11.43
N GLY A 116 -8.02 4.38 -11.07
CA GLY A 116 -9.31 4.96 -10.65
C GLY A 116 -9.35 5.33 -9.16
N ALA A 117 -8.21 5.29 -8.47
CA ALA A 117 -8.15 5.64 -7.07
C ALA A 117 -8.55 7.10 -6.83
N PRO A 118 -9.46 7.36 -5.87
CA PRO A 118 -9.75 8.73 -5.48
C PRO A 118 -8.54 9.33 -4.74
N GLY A 119 -8.41 10.65 -4.81
CA GLY A 119 -7.39 11.38 -4.05
C GLY A 119 -6.09 11.60 -4.83
N LYS A 120 -5.02 11.79 -4.07
CA LYS A 120 -3.72 12.25 -4.56
C LYS A 120 -2.61 11.46 -3.90
N ASP A 121 -1.51 11.32 -4.61
CA ASP A 121 -0.28 10.79 -4.07
C ASP A 121 0.36 11.73 -3.04
N ARG A 122 1.47 11.28 -2.45
CA ARG A 122 2.26 12.05 -1.48
C ARG A 122 2.88 13.33 -2.06
N SER A 123 2.95 13.51 -3.37
CA SER A 123 3.39 14.73 -4.05
C SER A 123 2.26 15.72 -4.33
N GLY A 124 1.00 15.30 -4.16
CA GLY A 124 -0.20 16.08 -4.45
C GLY A 124 -0.76 15.87 -5.87
N THR A 125 -0.21 14.91 -6.62
CA THR A 125 -0.67 14.55 -7.97
C THR A 125 -1.85 13.56 -7.86
N PRO A 126 -2.98 13.81 -8.53
CA PRO A 126 -4.08 12.86 -8.58
C PRO A 126 -3.66 11.50 -9.14
N PHE A 127 -4.14 10.40 -8.55
CA PHE A 127 -3.88 9.06 -9.07
C PHE A 127 -4.47 8.83 -10.47
N ALA A 128 -5.56 9.54 -10.80
CA ALA A 128 -6.13 9.55 -12.14
C ALA A 128 -5.25 10.25 -13.19
N ASP A 129 -4.19 10.96 -12.78
CA ASP A 129 -3.22 11.59 -13.68
C ASP A 129 -1.93 10.77 -13.84
N TRP A 130 -1.77 9.69 -13.08
CA TRP A 130 -0.61 8.77 -13.16
C TRP A 130 -0.59 7.96 -14.44
#